data_AF-A0A7C3D1X8-F1
#
_entry.id   AF-A0A7C3D1X8-F1
#
_cell.length_a   1.000
_cell.length_b   1.000
_cell.length_c   1.000
_cell.angle_alpha   90.00
_cell.angle_beta   90.00
_cell.angle_gamma   90.00
#
_symmetry.space_group_name_H-M   'P 1'
#
loop_
_entity.id
_entity.type
_entity.pdbx_description
1 polymer ?
#
loop_
_entity_poly.entity_id
_entity_poly.type
_entity_poly.pdbx_seq_one_letter_code
_entity_poly.pdbx_strand_id
1 'polypeptide(L)' 'MREGKTPQEACELACKRIIDINKRNGHPIDFNDKFVAVRKDGQVGVASVRGSEDWVPELALWNADGFRVVKGTYLIEAR' A
#
# COMPACT_ATOMS: atom_id res chain seq x y z
N MET A 1 7.12 10.14 -0.88
CA MET A 1 8.58 9.97 -0.67
C MET A 1 9.40 11.22 -0.96
N ARG A 2 9.22 11.92 -2.10
CA ARG A 2 9.98 13.16 -2.40
C ARG A 2 9.87 14.22 -1.28
N GLU A 3 8.72 14.28 -0.62
CA GLU A 3 8.41 15.19 0.49
C GLU A 3 8.80 14.63 1.87
N GLY A 4 9.76 13.70 1.95
CA GLY A 4 10.25 13.14 3.22
C GLY A 4 9.44 11.99 3.82
N LYS A 5 8.29 11.64 3.24
CA LYS A 5 7.48 10.48 3.63
C LYS A 5 8.23 9.16 3.46
N THR A 6 8.09 8.26 4.44
CA THR A 6 8.57 6.87 4.31
C THR A 6 7.84 6.14 3.18
N PRO A 7 8.38 5.03 2.63
CA PRO A 7 7.72 4.16 1.67
C PRO A 7 6.33 3.71 2.13
N GLN A 8 6.21 3.32 3.40
CA GLN A 8 4.96 2.86 3.97
C GLN A 8 3.92 3.98 3.97
N GLU A 9 4.24 5.15 4.54
CA GLU A 9 3.33 6.30 4.53
C GLU A 9 3.01 6.76 3.11
N ALA A 10 3.95 6.63 2.16
CA ALA A 10 3.71 7.01 0.77
C ALA A 10 2.68 6.09 0.10
N CYS A 11 2.75 4.77 0.33
CA CYS A 11 1.75 3.83 -0.15
C CYS A 11 0.38 4.11 0.49
N GLU A 12 0.33 4.32 1.80
CA GLU A 12 -0.92 4.62 2.52
C GLU A 12 -1.57 5.92 2.06
N LEU A 13 -0.78 6.97 1.85
CA LEU A 13 -1.26 8.25 1.33
C LEU A 13 -1.78 8.12 -0.11
N ALA A 14 -1.16 7.27 -0.94
CA ALA A 14 -1.64 6.99 -2.28
C ALA A 14 -3.02 6.30 -2.24
N CYS A 15 -3.17 5.24 -1.42
CA CYS A 15 -4.45 4.58 -1.19
C CYS A 15 -5.50 5.55 -0.65
N LYS A 16 -5.15 6.37 0.35
CA LYS A 16 -6.06 7.37 0.92
C LYS A 16 -6.53 8.37 -0.13
N ARG A 17 -5.63 8.85 -0.99
CA ARG A 17 -5.97 9.81 -2.05
C ARG A 17 -6.94 9.21 -3.07
N ILE A 18 -6.78 7.94 -3.44
CA ILE A 18 -7.72 7.23 -4.32
C ILE A 18 -9.10 7.18 -3.66
N ILE A 19 -9.17 6.81 -2.37
CA ILE A 19 -10.42 6.75 -1.61
C ILE A 19 -11.10 8.11 -1.55
N ASP A 20 -10.36 9.15 -1.18
CA ASP A 20 -10.88 10.51 -1.04
C ASP A 20 -11.45 11.04 -2.37
N ILE A 21 -10.76 10.80 -3.49
CA ILE A 21 -11.20 11.24 -4.82
C ILE A 21 -12.48 10.53 -5.25
N ASN A 22 -12.54 9.20 -5.11
CA ASN A 22 -13.73 8.42 -5.48
C ASN A 22 -14.93 8.81 -4.62
N LYS A 23 -14.74 8.95 -3.30
CA LYS A 23 -15.78 9.40 -2.38
C LYS A 23 -16.31 10.79 -2.74
N ARG A 24 -15.43 11.74 -3.07
CA ARG A 24 -15.83 13.10 -3.48
C ARG A 24 -16.64 13.10 -4.78
N ASN A 25 -16.33 12.20 -5.71
CA ASN A 25 -17.01 12.11 -7.00
C ASN A 25 -18.25 11.18 -6.97
N GLY A 26 -18.57 10.57 -5.83
CA GLY A 26 -19.70 9.65 -5.71
C GLY A 26 -19.49 8.30 -6.42
N HIS A 27 -18.24 7.90 -6.66
CA HIS A 27 -17.93 6.62 -7.26
C HIS A 27 -17.72 5.54 -6.20
N PRO A 28 -18.36 4.37 -6.33
CA PRO A 28 -18.07 3.24 -5.46
C PRO A 28 -16.63 2.75 -5.65
N ILE A 29 -16.05 2.20 -4.60
CA ILE A 29 -14.72 1.57 -4.63
C ILE A 29 -14.92 0.06 -4.69
N ASP A 30 -15.14 -0.44 -5.89
CA ASP A 30 -15.33 -1.87 -6.21
C ASP A 30 -14.04 -2.53 -6.75
N PHE A 31 -12.96 -1.77 -6.88
CA PHE A 31 -11.63 -2.22 -7.32
C PHE A 31 -10.63 -2.26 -6.17
N ASN A 32 -9.44 -2.80 -6.43
CA ASN A 32 -8.31 -2.77 -5.50
C ASN A 32 -7.03 -2.34 -6.21
N ASP A 33 -6.33 -1.36 -5.64
CA ASP A 33 -4.99 -0.95 -6.04
C ASP A 33 -4.01 -1.22 -4.89
N LYS A 34 -2.89 -1.88 -5.21
CA LYS A 34 -1.78 -2.12 -4.27
C LYS A 34 -0.55 -1.35 -4.71
N PHE A 35 0.04 -0.61 -3.78
CA PHE A 35 1.29 0.11 -3.98
C PHE A 35 2.42 -0.58 -3.22
N VAL A 36 3.54 -0.76 -3.91
CA VAL A 36 4.84 -1.12 -3.34
C VAL A 36 5.79 0.04 -3.59
N ALA A 37 6.53 0.44 -2.56
CA ALA A 37 7.53 1.49 -2.67
C ALA A 37 8.88 1.01 -2.14
N VAL A 38 9.94 1.44 -2.81
CA VAL A 38 11.34 1.24 -2.40
C VAL A 38 12.03 2.59 -2.39
N ARG A 39 12.72 2.92 -1.30
CA ARG A 39 13.53 4.15 -1.19
C ARG A 39 15.00 3.85 -1.48
N LYS A 40 15.78 4.89 -1.80
CA LYS A 40 17.21 4.77 -2.14
C LYS A 40 18.07 4.10 -1.05
N ASP A 41 17.65 4.14 0.20
CA ASP A 41 18.31 3.47 1.33
C ASP A 41 17.81 2.04 1.59
N GLY A 42 17.02 1.48 0.66
CA GLY A 42 16.53 0.10 0.74
C GLY A 42 15.31 -0.09 1.63
N GLN A 43 14.79 0.95 2.29
CA GLN A 43 13.52 0.82 3.00
C GLN A 43 12.37 0.58 2.02
N VAL A 44 11.41 -0.25 2.45
CA VAL A 44 10.26 -0.65 1.64
C VAL A 44 8.95 -0.39 2.36
N GLY A 45 7.86 -0.32 1.61
CA GLY A 45 6.51 -0.19 2.13
C GLY A 45 5.50 -0.79 1.17
N VAL A 46 4.38 -1.26 1.71
CA VAL A 46 3.29 -1.84 0.92
C VAL A 46 1.95 -1.50 1.57
N ALA A 47 1.01 -1.04 0.74
CA ALA A 47 -0.37 -0.83 1.16
C ALA A 47 -1.34 -1.09 0.00
N SER A 48 -2.58 -1.44 0.31
CA SER A 48 -3.65 -1.58 -0.68
C SER A 48 -4.89 -0.77 -0.30
N VAL A 49 -5.71 -0.44 -1.30
CA VAL A 49 -7.01 0.20 -1.05
C VAL A 49 -7.91 -0.76 -0.27
N ARG A 50 -7.99 -2.02 -0.71
CA ARG A 50 -8.80 -3.08 -0.10
C ARG A 50 -7.92 -4.24 0.37
N GLY A 51 -8.32 -4.89 1.46
CA GLY A 51 -7.68 -6.08 2.04
C GLY A 51 -8.54 -6.66 3.15
N SER A 52 -8.07 -7.73 3.78
CA SER A 52 -8.71 -8.33 4.96
C SER A 52 -7.67 -9.00 5.85
N GLU A 53 -8.06 -9.52 7.01
CA GLU A 53 -7.18 -10.32 7.88
C GLU A 53 -6.66 -11.58 7.15
N ASP A 54 -7.51 -12.22 6.34
CA ASP A 54 -7.13 -13.38 5.52
C ASP A 54 -6.36 -13.00 4.24
N TRP A 55 -6.46 -11.74 3.81
CA TRP A 55 -5.83 -11.24 2.59
C TRP A 55 -5.17 -9.87 2.80
N VAL A 56 -4.14 -9.87 3.66
CA VAL A 56 -3.28 -8.71 3.90
C VAL A 56 -2.40 -8.48 2.67
N PRO A 57 -2.19 -7.24 2.21
CA PRO A 57 -1.31 -6.98 1.08
C PRO A 57 0.14 -7.33 1.41
N GLU A 58 0.79 -8.09 0.52
CA GLU A 58 2.16 -8.55 0.69
C GLU A 58 3.10 -8.05 -0.42
N LEU A 59 4.38 -7.90 -0.04
CA LEU A 59 5.52 -7.61 -0.91
C LEU A 59 6.55 -8.74 -0.79
N ALA A 60 6.89 -9.35 -1.91
CA ALA A 60 8.07 -10.20 -2.04
C ALA A 60 9.33 -9.32 -2.11
N LEU A 61 10.20 -9.41 -1.10
CA LEU A 61 11.48 -8.72 -1.06
C LEU A 61 12.64 -9.69 -1.23
N TRP A 62 13.55 -9.38 -2.15
CA TRP A 62 14.83 -10.06 -2.27
C TRP A 62 15.95 -9.03 -2.17
N ASN A 63 16.90 -9.25 -1.26
CA ASN A 63 18.09 -8.41 -1.11
C ASN A 63 19.31 -9.29 -0.71
N ALA A 64 20.40 -8.67 -0.28
CA ALA A 64 21.61 -9.38 0.16
C ALA A 64 21.37 -10.31 1.37
N ASP A 65 20.32 -10.06 2.16
CA ASP A 65 19.92 -10.88 3.31
C ASP A 65 19.02 -12.05 2.90
N GLY A 66 18.70 -12.17 1.60
CA GLY A 66 17.87 -13.22 1.02
C GLY A 66 16.42 -12.79 0.78
N PHE A 67 15.54 -13.78 0.73
CA PHE A 67 14.12 -13.60 0.49
C PHE A 67 13.33 -13.38 1.78
N ARG A 68 12.40 -12.44 1.76
CA ARG A 68 11.35 -12.32 2.79
C ARG A 68 10.06 -11.74 2.22
N VAL A 69 8.96 -12.04 2.89
CA VAL A 69 7.65 -11.43 2.63
C VAL A 69 7.42 -10.30 3.64
N VAL A 70 7.11 -9.11 3.13
CA VAL A 70 6.75 -7.94 3.95
C VAL A 70 5.24 -7.76 3.88
N LYS A 71 4.59 -7.76 5.05
CA LYS A 71 3.15 -7.47 5.18
C LYS A 71 2.92 -5.97 5.23
N GLY A 72 1.88 -5.53 4.54
CA GLY A 72 1.45 -4.14 4.45
C GLY A 72 0.16 -3.87 5.19
N THR A 73 -0.43 -2.72 4.88
CA THR A 73 -1.70 -2.26 5.45
C THR A 73 -2.75 -2.11 4.35
N TYR A 74 -4.03 -2.16 4.72
CA TYR A 74 -5.13 -1.86 3.82
C TYR A 74 -6.07 -0.84 4.47
N LEU A 75 -6.83 -0.10 3.65
CA LEU A 75 -7.65 1.02 4.14
C LEU A 75 -9.15 0.72 4.16
N ILE A 76 -9.61 -0.29 3.41
CA ILE A 76 -11.00 -0.73 3.36
C ILE A 76 -11.05 -2.25 3.52
N GLU A 77 -11.86 -2.72 4.45
CA GLU A 77 -12.13 -4.16 4.62
C GLU A 77 -12.87 -4.69 3.37
N ALA A 78 -12.25 -5.64 2.69
CA ALA A 78 -12.87 -6.39 1.60
C ALA A 78 -13.81 -7.44 2.21
N ARG A 79 -15.12 -7.20 2.07
CA ARG A 79 -16.14 -8.23 2.30
C ARG A 79 -16.17 -9.25 1.17
#